data_AF-A0A829ZVY3-F1
#
_entry.id   AF-A0A829ZVY3-F1
#
_cell.length_a   1.000
_cell.length_b   1.000
_cell.length_c   1.000
_cell.angle_alpha   90.00
_cell.angle_beta   90.00
_cell.angle_gamma   90.00
#
_symmetry.space_group_name_H-M   'P 1'
#
loop_
_entity.id
_entity.type
_entity.pdbx_description
1 polymer ?
#
loop_
_entity_poly.entity_id
_entity_poly.type
_entity_poly.pdbx_seq_one_letter_code
_entity_poly.pdbx_strand_id
1 'polypeptide(L)'
;MDVTLVGCWAHARRKFDEALKALPQDKRNKAVAAREGLKFCNRLFAIESELKDKTPEERYQIRQERSRPVLDEFWAWLKKQKSHVLPKSTFGQAVYCGRKLCPPFAG
;
A
#
# COMPACT_ATOMS: atom_id res chain seq x y z
N MET A 1 3.76 22.04 -1.45
CA MET A 1 4.48 20.75 -1.27
C MET A 1 3.49 19.73 -0.74
N ASP A 2 3.05 18.79 -1.57
CA ASP A 2 2.19 17.68 -1.14
C ASP A 2 3.07 16.63 -0.46
N VAL A 3 3.27 16.77 0.85
CA VAL A 3 3.89 15.71 1.67
C VAL A 3 2.79 14.72 2.02
N THR A 4 2.66 13.67 1.21
CA THR A 4 1.78 12.56 1.53
C THR A 4 2.41 11.79 2.72
N LEU A 5 1.85 11.99 3.92
CA LEU A 5 2.34 11.44 5.18
C LEU A 5 2.60 9.91 5.10
N VAL A 6 3.83 9.51 5.41
CA VAL A 6 4.25 8.10 5.64
C VAL A 6 3.33 7.41 6.66
N GLY A 7 2.72 8.18 7.58
CA GLY A 7 1.76 7.71 8.57
C GLY A 7 0.52 7.01 7.97
N CYS A 8 0.14 7.38 6.75
CA CYS A 8 -0.97 6.76 6.08
C CYS A 8 -0.63 5.36 5.51
N TRP A 9 0.59 5.19 4.99
CA TRP A 9 1.09 3.89 4.52
C TRP A 9 1.35 2.92 5.67
N ALA A 10 1.86 3.44 6.79
CA ALA A 10 1.99 2.67 8.03
C ALA A 10 0.64 2.15 8.51
N HIS A 11 -0.42 2.96 8.41
CA HIS A 11 -1.77 2.54 8.78
C HIS A 11 -2.34 1.48 7.84
N ALA A 12 -2.19 1.65 6.52
CA ALA A 12 -2.62 0.65 5.53
C ALA A 12 -1.91 -0.70 5.75
N ARG A 13 -0.58 -0.68 5.98
CA ARG A 13 0.21 -1.89 6.29
C ARG A 13 -0.32 -2.61 7.53
N ARG A 14 -0.58 -1.88 8.62
CA ARG A 14 -1.13 -2.45 9.86
C ARG A 14 -2.48 -3.11 9.60
N LYS A 15 -3.37 -2.50 8.80
CA LYS A 15 -4.67 -3.08 8.45
C LYS A 15 -4.53 -4.37 7.64
N PHE A 16 -3.58 -4.46 6.71
CA PHE A 16 -3.30 -5.71 5.99
C PHE A 16 -2.70 -6.79 6.89
N ASP A 17 -1.83 -6.42 7.84
CA ASP A 17 -1.28 -7.35 8.84
C ASP A 17 -2.38 -7.90 9.78
N GLU A 18 -3.27 -7.03 10.27
CA GLU A 18 -4.44 -7.43 11.05
C GLU A 18 -5.37 -8.35 10.26
N ALA A 19 -5.61 -8.03 8.98
CA ALA A 19 -6.42 -8.87 8.10
C ALA A 19 -5.81 -10.27 7.90
N LEU A 20 -4.48 -10.40 7.84
CA LEU A 20 -3.82 -11.72 7.81
C LEU A 20 -3.94 -12.47 9.14
N LYS A 21 -3.76 -11.77 10.26
CA LYS A 21 -3.87 -12.37 11.60
C LYS A 21 -5.29 -12.85 11.91
N ALA A 22 -6.30 -12.14 11.42
CA ALA A 22 -7.71 -12.50 11.59
C ALA A 22 -8.13 -13.74 10.80
N LEU A 23 -7.31 -14.24 9.87
CA LEU A 23 -7.65 -15.42 9.07
C LEU A 23 -7.34 -16.73 9.82
N PRO A 24 -8.22 -17.74 9.69
CA PRO A 24 -7.96 -19.08 10.22
C PRO A 24 -6.70 -19.66 9.59
N GLN A 25 -5.96 -20.47 10.37
CA GLN A 25 -4.62 -20.96 10.03
C GLN A 25 -4.55 -21.68 8.68
N ASP A 26 -5.62 -22.42 8.32
CA ASP A 26 -5.77 -23.12 7.05
C ASP A 26 -5.88 -22.17 5.82
N LYS A 27 -6.36 -20.94 6.04
CA LYS A 27 -6.45 -19.88 5.03
C LYS A 27 -5.29 -18.88 5.09
N ARG A 28 -4.41 -18.95 6.09
CA ARG A 28 -3.20 -18.08 6.17
C ARG A 28 -2.16 -18.42 5.09
N ASN A 29 -2.11 -19.67 4.62
CA ASN A 29 -1.14 -20.11 3.61
C ASN A 29 -1.65 -20.01 2.16
N LYS A 30 -2.97 -20.04 1.92
CA LYS A 30 -3.55 -19.69 0.62
C LYS A 30 -3.29 -18.21 0.38
N ALA A 31 -2.77 -17.84 -0.79
CA ALA A 31 -2.38 -16.47 -1.14
C ALA A 31 -3.53 -15.47 -0.89
N VAL A 32 -3.60 -14.94 0.33
CA VAL A 32 -4.63 -14.00 0.75
C VAL A 32 -4.24 -12.66 0.16
N ALA A 33 -5.16 -12.00 -0.51
CA ALA A 33 -5.01 -10.63 -0.98
C ALA A 33 -4.34 -9.70 0.06
N ALA A 34 -4.54 -9.93 1.37
CA ALA A 34 -3.86 -9.18 2.42
C ALA A 34 -2.32 -9.29 2.41
N ARG A 35 -1.74 -10.45 2.07
CA ARG A 35 -0.28 -10.62 1.92
C ARG A 35 0.26 -9.82 0.74
N GLU A 36 -0.52 -9.74 -0.33
CA GLU A 36 -0.15 -8.95 -1.52
C GLU A 36 -0.19 -7.46 -1.21
N GLY A 37 -1.20 -6.98 -0.48
CA GLY A 37 -1.24 -5.62 0.06
C GLY A 37 -0.03 -5.28 0.94
N LEU A 38 0.41 -6.20 1.81
CA LEU A 38 1.64 -6.02 2.59
C LEU A 38 2.90 -5.93 1.73
N LYS A 39 3.00 -6.71 0.64
CA LYS A 39 4.16 -6.66 -0.27
C LYS A 39 4.29 -5.28 -0.90
N PHE A 40 3.20 -4.69 -1.37
CA PHE A 40 3.22 -3.33 -1.93
C PHE A 40 3.66 -2.30 -0.90
N CYS A 41 3.10 -2.35 0.32
CA CYS A 41 3.53 -1.45 1.40
C CYS A 41 5.03 -1.64 1.69
N ASN A 42 5.50 -2.87 1.86
CA ASN A 42 6.92 -3.13 2.18
C ASN A 42 7.86 -2.62 1.07
N ARG A 43 7.50 -2.76 -0.21
CA ARG A 43 8.30 -2.26 -1.34
C ARG A 43 8.40 -0.73 -1.31
N LEU A 44 7.33 -0.02 -0.98
CA LEU A 44 7.35 1.44 -0.79
C LEU A 44 8.21 1.85 0.42
N PHE A 45 8.09 1.14 1.55
CA PHE A 45 8.91 1.40 2.74
C PHE A 45 10.41 1.14 2.48
N ALA A 46 10.76 0.14 1.67
CA ALA A 46 12.13 -0.12 1.28
C ALA A 46 12.71 1.06 0.50
N ILE A 47 11.98 1.55 -0.51
CA ILE A 47 12.37 2.74 -1.28
C ILE A 47 12.53 3.95 -0.36
N GLU A 48 11.54 4.24 0.50
CA GLU A 48 11.62 5.37 1.44
C GLU A 48 12.78 5.24 2.44
N SER A 49 13.18 4.03 2.80
CA SER A 49 14.34 3.80 3.67
C SER A 49 15.66 4.10 2.95
N GLU A 50 15.80 3.73 1.67
CA GLU A 50 16.97 4.10 0.84
C GLU A 50 17.06 5.61 0.63
N LEU A 51 15.93 6.30 0.71
CA LEU A 51 15.83 7.74 0.56
C LEU A 51 16.19 8.53 1.82
N LYS A 52 16.46 7.91 2.96
CA LYS A 52 16.67 8.63 4.23
C LYS A 52 17.78 9.67 4.17
N ASP A 53 18.88 9.34 3.52
CA ASP A 53 20.10 10.16 3.45
C ASP A 53 20.20 11.00 2.17
N LYS A 54 19.13 11.03 1.37
CA LYS A 54 19.06 11.74 0.08
C LYS A 54 18.49 13.15 0.22
N THR A 55 18.94 14.05 -0.66
CA THR A 55 18.41 15.42 -0.73
C THR A 55 16.93 15.43 -1.12
N PRO A 56 16.17 16.50 -0.79
CA PRO A 56 14.75 16.59 -1.17
C PRO A 56 14.49 16.42 -2.67
N GLU A 57 15.39 16.92 -3.51
CA GLU A 57 15.31 16.84 -4.98
C GLU A 57 15.54 15.40 -5.49
N GLU A 58 16.61 14.74 -5.02
CA GLU A 58 16.86 13.33 -5.35
C GLU A 58 15.72 12.43 -4.87
N ARG A 59 15.20 12.68 -3.66
CA ARG A 59 14.03 11.98 -3.12
C ARG A 59 12.83 12.11 -4.04
N TYR A 60 12.59 13.29 -4.58
CA TYR A 60 11.48 13.52 -5.49
C TYR A 60 11.67 12.74 -6.79
N GLN A 61 12.85 12.82 -7.41
CA GLN A 61 13.15 12.10 -8.65
C GLN A 61 13.02 10.58 -8.47
N ILE A 62 13.60 10.04 -7.39
CA ILE A 62 13.54 8.61 -7.11
C ILE A 62 12.10 8.16 -6.79
N ARG A 63 11.30 8.98 -6.09
CA ARG A 63 9.88 8.64 -5.89
C ARG A 63 9.12 8.59 -7.21
N GLN A 64 9.41 9.50 -8.13
CA GLN A 64 8.77 9.52 -9.45
C GLN A 64 9.17 8.30 -10.29
N GLU A 65 10.42 7.85 -10.20
CA GLU A 65 10.92 6.72 -10.99
C GLU A 65 10.59 5.36 -10.36
N ARG A 66 10.76 5.23 -9.04
CA ARG A 66 10.68 3.94 -8.31
C ARG A 66 9.39 3.79 -7.51
N SER A 67 8.95 4.82 -6.79
CA SER A 67 7.74 4.71 -5.95
C SER A 67 6.45 4.78 -6.78
N ARG A 68 6.42 5.63 -7.81
CA ARG A 68 5.25 5.83 -8.68
C ARG A 68 4.76 4.56 -9.38
N PRO A 69 5.60 3.76 -10.08
CA PRO A 69 5.10 2.51 -10.69
C PRO A 69 4.55 1.54 -9.65
N VAL A 70 5.17 1.44 -8.46
CA VAL A 70 4.68 0.59 -7.37
C VAL A 70 3.30 1.05 -6.88
N LEU A 71 3.09 2.37 -6.79
CA LEU A 71 1.81 2.96 -6.41
C LEU A 71 0.72 2.69 -7.45
N ASP A 72 1.05 2.80 -8.75
CA ASP A 72 0.13 2.49 -9.84
C ASP A 72 -0.27 1.02 -9.88
N GLU A 73 0.71 0.11 -9.77
CA GLU A 73 0.48 -1.33 -9.65
C GLU A 73 -0.43 -1.63 -8.44
N PHE A 74 -0.13 -1.01 -7.30
CA PHE A 74 -0.90 -1.18 -6.08
C PHE A 74 -2.32 -0.65 -6.23
N TRP A 75 -2.51 0.51 -6.86
CA TRP A 75 -3.82 1.09 -7.11
C TRP A 75 -4.69 0.24 -8.03
N ALA A 76 -4.10 -0.26 -9.13
CA ALA A 76 -4.76 -1.18 -10.04
C ALA A 76 -5.17 -2.47 -9.32
N TRP A 77 -4.30 -2.98 -8.45
CA TRP A 77 -4.60 -4.12 -7.61
C TRP A 77 -5.74 -3.84 -6.62
N LEU A 78 -5.70 -2.72 -5.90
CA LEU A 78 -6.75 -2.28 -4.97
C LEU A 78 -8.12 -2.16 -5.65
N LYS A 79 -8.16 -1.62 -6.88
CA LYS A 79 -9.38 -1.55 -7.70
C LYS A 79 -9.94 -2.94 -8.01
N LYS A 80 -9.08 -3.88 -8.41
CA LYS A 80 -9.48 -5.28 -8.65
C LYS A 80 -10.04 -5.90 -7.37
N GLN A 81 -9.37 -5.69 -6.23
CA GLN A 81 -9.81 -6.26 -4.96
C GLN A 81 -11.14 -5.69 -4.48
N LYS A 82 -11.43 -4.39 -4.69
CA LYS A 82 -12.69 -3.75 -4.30
C LYS A 82 -13.94 -4.50 -4.82
N SER A 83 -13.88 -5.02 -6.04
CA SER A 83 -14.99 -5.79 -6.64
C SER A 83 -15.24 -7.13 -5.95
N HIS A 84 -14.27 -7.63 -5.20
CA HIS A 84 -14.30 -8.94 -4.56
C HIS A 84 -14.43 -8.89 -3.04
N VAL A 85 -14.47 -7.70 -2.41
CA VAL A 85 -14.41 -7.58 -0.95
C VAL A 85 -15.55 -6.78 -0.35
N LEU A 86 -16.15 -7.35 0.71
CA LEU A 86 -17.20 -6.71 1.48
C LEU A 86 -16.64 -5.47 2.21
N PRO A 87 -17.26 -4.29 2.06
CA PRO A 87 -16.72 -3.02 2.56
C PRO A 87 -16.58 -2.97 4.10
N LYS A 88 -17.29 -3.82 4.84
CA LYS A 88 -17.19 -3.90 6.31
C LYS A 88 -16.08 -4.83 6.84
N SER A 89 -15.41 -5.59 5.96
CA SER A 89 -14.30 -6.46 6.37
C SER A 89 -13.03 -5.65 6.70
N THR A 90 -12.18 -6.17 7.58
CA THR A 90 -10.85 -5.59 7.90
C THR A 90 -10.00 -5.38 6.64
N PHE A 91 -10.13 -6.27 5.66
CA PHE A 91 -9.50 -6.11 4.35
C PHE A 91 -10.13 -5.00 3.50
N GLY A 92 -11.46 -4.87 3.49
CA GLY A 92 -12.16 -3.76 2.83
C GLY A 92 -11.75 -2.39 3.36
N GLN A 93 -11.51 -2.28 4.68
CA GLN A 93 -10.96 -1.06 5.30
C GLN A 93 -9.53 -0.78 4.84
N ALA A 94 -8.68 -1.80 4.73
CA ALA A 94 -7.31 -1.66 4.21
C ALA A 94 -7.32 -1.17 2.75
N VAL A 95 -8.22 -1.73 1.93
CA VAL A 95 -8.39 -1.33 0.52
C VAL A 95 -8.89 0.11 0.41
N TYR A 96 -9.87 0.50 1.24
CA TYR A 96 -10.38 1.87 1.28
C TYR A 96 -9.32 2.87 1.76
N CYS A 97 -8.52 2.49 2.76
CA CYS A 97 -7.41 3.29 3.26
C CYS A 97 -6.36 3.51 2.17
N GLY A 98 -5.86 2.44 1.51
CA GLY A 98 -4.95 2.57 0.38
C GLY A 98 -5.49 3.46 -0.74
N ARG A 99 -6.82 3.45 -0.95
CA ARG A 99 -7.47 4.27 -1.97
C ARG A 99 -7.53 5.77 -1.64
N LYS A 100 -7.56 6.18 -0.38
CA LYS A 100 -7.50 7.61 -0.01
C LYS A 100 -6.10 8.22 -0.16
N LEU A 101 -5.07 7.38 -0.26
CA LEU A 101 -3.66 7.77 -0.12
C LEU A 101 -2.91 7.82 -1.44
N CYS A 102 -3.50 7.25 -2.47
CA CYS A 102 -3.03 7.37 -3.84
C CYS A 102 -4.14 8.02 -4.65
N PRO A 103 -4.42 9.33 -4.54
CA PRO A 103 -5.18 9.97 -5.60
C PRO A 103 -4.56 9.54 -6.94
N PRO A 104 -5.34 9.32 -8.02
CA PRO A 104 -4.72 9.12 -9.31
C PRO A 104 -3.71 10.26 -9.45
N PHE A 105 -2.43 9.92 -9.63
CA PHE A 105 -1.43 10.92 -9.97
C PHE A 105 -1.75 11.35 -11.40
N ALA A 106 -2.88 12.05 -11.54
CA ALA A 106 -3.28 12.75 -12.74
C ALA A 106 -2.17 13.77 -12.95
N GLY A 107 -1.36 13.50 -13.98
CA GLY A 107 -0.61 14.55 -14.63
C GLY A 107 -1.56 15.61 -15.19
#